data_AF-A0A3B8N3B8-F1
#
_entry.id   AF-A0A3B8N3B8-F1
#
_cell.length_a   1.000
_cell.length_b   1.000
_cell.length_c   1.000
_cell.angle_alpha   90.00
_cell.angle_beta   90.00
_cell.angle_gamma   90.00
#
_symmetry.space_group_name_H-M   'P 1'
#
loop_
_entity.id
_entity.type
_entity.pdbx_description
1 polymer ?
#
loop_
_entity_poly.entity_id
_entity_poly.type
_entity_poly.pdbx_seq_one_letter_code
_entity_poly.pdbx_strand_id
1 'polypeptide(L)'
;MQRVSRRDFIKFLGISYVAFTIGVPKVVYSQEKVKENFFETSVGREKLELIKARQSAQYKDDKIVREKFKIAASHENPMIKEFYTKFAQHPLSGISERLLHTYYKKRG
;
A
#
# COMPACT_ATOMS: atom_id res chain seq x y z
N MET A 1 42.21 -46.37 -2.45
CA MET A 1 42.32 -44.93 -2.79
C MET A 1 41.76 -44.70 -4.18
N GLN A 2 40.58 -44.09 -4.33
CA GLN A 2 40.02 -43.77 -5.64
C GLN A 2 40.91 -42.71 -6.33
N ARG A 3 41.37 -43.00 -7.56
CA ARG A 3 42.15 -42.06 -8.38
C ARG A 3 41.23 -40.93 -8.84
N VAL A 4 41.39 -39.74 -8.26
CA VAL A 4 40.69 -38.53 -8.69
C VAL A 4 41.10 -38.21 -10.13
N SER A 5 40.12 -38.07 -11.03
CA SER A 5 40.36 -37.72 -12.42
C SER A 5 40.87 -36.28 -12.52
N ARG A 6 41.76 -35.99 -13.49
CA ARG A 6 42.25 -34.64 -13.78
C ARG A 6 41.09 -33.64 -13.98
N ARG A 7 39.97 -34.11 -14.54
CA ARG A 7 38.75 -33.31 -14.72
C ARG A 7 38.07 -32.97 -13.39
N ASP A 8 38.05 -33.90 -12.45
CA ASP A 8 37.43 -33.68 -11.14
C ASP A 8 38.29 -32.74 -10.30
N PHE A 9 39.61 -32.87 -10.40
CA PHE A 9 40.56 -31.95 -9.77
C PHE A 9 40.38 -30.49 -10.26
N ILE A 10 40.21 -30.27 -11.57
CA ILE A 10 39.98 -28.93 -12.12
C ILE A 10 38.65 -28.34 -11.62
N LYS A 11 37.59 -29.15 -11.49
CA LYS A 11 36.31 -28.70 -10.93
C LYS A 11 36.45 -28.28 -9.47
N PHE A 12 37.16 -29.06 -8.66
CA PHE A 12 37.39 -28.72 -7.25
C PHE A 12 38.22 -27.46 -7.09
N LEU A 13 39.31 -27.30 -7.87
CA LEU A 13 40.14 -26.10 -7.84
C LEU A 13 39.38 -24.85 -8.31
N GLY A 14 38.56 -24.96 -9.35
CA GLY A 14 37.75 -23.85 -9.83
C GLY A 14 36.76 -23.36 -8.77
N ILE A 15 36.07 -24.29 -8.09
CA ILE A 15 35.11 -23.97 -7.03
C ILE A 15 35.84 -23.38 -5.81
N SER A 16 36.99 -23.94 -5.41
CA SER A 16 37.75 -23.44 -4.26
C SER A 16 38.34 -22.06 -4.51
N TYR A 17 38.84 -21.80 -5.72
CA TYR A 17 39.42 -20.50 -6.08
C TYR A 17 38.36 -19.40 -6.07
N VAL A 18 37.16 -19.66 -6.59
CA VAL A 18 36.03 -18.72 -6.55
C VAL A 18 35.58 -18.46 -5.11
N ALA A 19 35.47 -19.50 -4.29
CA ALA A 19 35.08 -19.36 -2.88
C ALA A 19 36.11 -18.58 -2.05
N PHE A 20 37.40 -18.70 -2.38
CA PHE A 20 38.48 -18.01 -1.67
C PHE A 20 38.65 -16.54 -2.11
N THR A 21 38.41 -16.24 -3.39
CA THR A 21 38.63 -14.89 -3.95
C THR A 21 37.42 -13.97 -3.80
N ILE A 22 36.21 -14.50 -3.94
CA ILE A 22 34.97 -13.70 -3.97
C ILE A 22 34.12 -13.94 -2.70
N GLY A 23 34.60 -14.80 -1.79
CA GLY A 23 33.77 -15.44 -0.77
C GLY A 23 32.88 -16.50 -1.41
N VAL A 24 32.21 -17.34 -0.61
CA VAL A 24 31.20 -18.27 -1.14
C VAL A 24 30.22 -17.44 -1.97
N PRO A 25 30.18 -17.60 -3.31
CA PRO A 25 29.25 -16.84 -4.11
C PRO A 25 27.88 -17.22 -3.60
N LYS A 26 27.16 -16.27 -2.99
CA LYS A 26 25.74 -16.47 -2.75
C LYS A 26 25.19 -16.85 -4.11
N VAL A 27 24.70 -18.07 -4.23
CA VAL A 27 24.04 -18.55 -5.44
C VAL A 27 22.75 -17.73 -5.51
N VAL A 28 22.85 -16.50 -6.01
CA VAL A 28 21.71 -15.64 -6.33
C VAL A 28 21.17 -16.13 -7.67
N TYR A 29 20.92 -17.43 -7.78
CA TYR A 29 19.90 -17.89 -8.70
C TYR A 29 18.61 -17.38 -8.09
N SER A 30 18.01 -16.42 -8.79
CA SER A 30 16.63 -15.96 -8.74
C SER A 30 15.64 -17.05 -8.26
N GLN A 31 15.68 -17.33 -6.97
CA GLN A 31 14.67 -18.03 -6.22
C GLN A 31 14.24 -17.09 -5.12
N GLU A 32 13.84 -15.87 -5.53
CA GLU A 32 12.80 -15.19 -4.79
C GLU A 32 11.59 -16.10 -4.92
N LYS A 33 11.47 -17.06 -3.98
CA LYS A 33 10.28 -17.88 -3.80
C LYS A 33 9.11 -16.94 -4.01
N VAL A 34 8.29 -17.22 -5.02
CA VAL A 34 7.07 -16.49 -5.33
C VAL A 34 6.32 -16.33 -4.02
N LYS A 35 6.49 -15.17 -3.37
CA LYS A 35 5.70 -14.83 -2.20
C LYS A 35 4.34 -14.61 -2.80
N GLU A 36 3.40 -15.49 -2.51
CA GLU A 36 2.07 -15.48 -3.10
C GLU A 36 1.36 -14.12 -2.85
N ASN A 37 1.83 -13.35 -1.85
CA ASN A 37 1.36 -12.01 -1.50
C ASN A 37 2.36 -10.90 -1.88
N PHE A 38 1.91 -9.99 -2.75
CA PHE A 38 2.64 -8.77 -3.13
C PHE A 38 3.14 -7.96 -1.90
N PHE A 39 2.34 -7.90 -0.83
CA PHE A 39 2.65 -7.13 0.38
C PHE A 39 3.84 -7.68 1.19
N GLU A 40 4.26 -8.91 0.94
CA GLU A 40 5.40 -9.51 1.65
C GLU A 40 6.74 -9.25 0.96
N THR A 41 6.72 -8.73 -0.26
CA THR A 41 7.90 -8.22 -0.98
C THR A 41 8.45 -6.96 -0.31
N SER A 42 9.71 -6.61 -0.55
CA SER A 42 10.30 -5.36 -0.01
C SER A 42 9.49 -4.14 -0.45
N VAL A 43 9.19 -4.04 -1.74
CA VAL A 43 8.39 -2.96 -2.34
C VAL A 43 6.98 -2.91 -1.76
N GLY A 44 6.34 -4.07 -1.58
CA GLY A 44 5.00 -4.17 -0.99
C GLY A 44 4.95 -3.66 0.45
N ARG A 45 5.98 -3.96 1.25
CA ARG A 45 6.11 -3.46 2.62
C ARG A 45 6.29 -1.95 2.66
N GLU A 46 7.18 -1.40 1.84
CA GLU A 46 7.39 0.06 1.76
C GLU A 46 6.10 0.80 1.37
N LYS A 47 5.35 0.25 0.41
CA LYS A 47 4.05 0.81 0.01
C LYS A 47 3.02 0.73 1.15
N LEU A 48 2.99 -0.36 1.89
CA LEU A 48 2.11 -0.52 3.04
C LEU A 48 2.42 0.49 4.14
N GLU A 49 3.71 0.71 4.44
CA GLU A 49 4.14 1.71 5.40
C GLU A 49 3.75 3.13 4.97
N LEU A 50 3.88 3.46 3.68
CA LEU A 50 3.42 4.74 3.15
C LEU A 50 1.90 4.93 3.29
N ILE A 51 1.10 3.88 3.04
CA ILE A 51 -0.37 3.92 3.22
C ILE A 51 -0.72 4.17 4.69
N LYS A 52 -0.09 3.44 5.62
CA LYS A 52 -0.28 3.64 7.06
C LYS A 52 0.11 5.06 7.49
N ALA A 53 1.22 5.58 6.97
CA ALA A 53 1.66 6.93 7.25
C ALA A 53 0.62 7.96 6.82
N ARG A 54 0.08 7.84 5.60
CA ARG A 54 -0.99 8.72 5.09
C ARG A 54 -2.26 8.64 5.94
N GLN A 55 -2.70 7.43 6.29
CA GLN A 55 -3.86 7.23 7.15
C GLN A 55 -3.65 7.88 8.52
N SER A 56 -2.48 7.70 9.13
CA SER A 56 -2.16 8.29 10.43
C SER A 56 -2.14 9.83 10.38
N ALA A 57 -1.63 10.42 9.29
CA ALA A 57 -1.62 11.86 9.09
C ALA A 57 -3.05 12.40 8.94
N GLN A 58 -3.90 11.73 8.16
CA GLN A 58 -5.30 12.12 7.99
C GLN A 58 -6.07 12.15 9.32
N TYR A 59 -5.83 11.20 10.22
CA TYR A 59 -6.44 11.22 11.56
C TYR A 59 -5.88 12.32 12.48
N LYS A 60 -4.60 12.67 12.34
CA LYS A 60 -4.03 13.82 13.06
C LYS A 60 -4.68 15.13 12.59
N ASP A 61 -4.88 15.28 11.29
CA ASP A 61 -5.53 16.46 10.71
C ASP A 61 -7.00 16.57 11.17
N ASP A 62 -7.74 15.46 11.18
CA ASP A 62 -9.10 15.41 11.73
C ASP A 62 -9.14 15.85 13.20
N LYS A 63 -8.19 15.38 14.03
CA LYS A 63 -8.07 15.82 15.43
C LYS A 63 -7.83 17.33 15.54
N ILE A 64 -6.94 17.88 14.73
CA ILE A 64 -6.65 19.33 14.70
C ILE A 64 -7.92 20.12 14.33
N VAL A 65 -8.66 19.67 13.31
CA VAL A 65 -9.91 20.31 12.88
C VAL A 65 -10.95 20.28 14.01
N ARG A 66 -11.14 19.14 14.67
CA ARG A 66 -12.04 18.99 15.82
C ARG A 66 -11.66 19.90 16.98
N GLU A 67 -10.38 19.99 17.31
CA GLU A 67 -9.90 20.83 18.41
C GLU A 67 -10.06 22.32 18.10
N LYS A 68 -9.76 22.73 16.86
CA LYS A 68 -9.78 24.13 16.42
C LYS A 68 -11.19 24.66 16.17
N PHE A 69 -12.03 23.89 15.47
CA PHE A 69 -13.35 24.34 15.03
C PHE A 69 -14.49 23.76 15.85
N LYS A 70 -14.22 22.81 16.76
CA LYS A 70 -15.24 22.12 17.58
C LYS A 70 -16.34 21.45 16.76
N ILE A 71 -16.00 21.02 15.55
CA ILE A 71 -16.88 20.28 14.63
C ILE A 71 -16.34 18.85 14.56
N ALA A 72 -17.13 17.89 15.04
CA ALA A 72 -16.79 16.47 15.02
C ALA A 72 -17.63 15.68 14.01
N ALA A 73 -18.79 16.21 13.61
CA ALA A 73 -19.68 15.55 12.67
C ALA A 73 -20.11 16.47 11.53
N SER A 74 -20.36 15.90 10.35
CA SER A 74 -20.72 16.65 9.14
C SER A 74 -21.99 17.50 9.30
N HIS A 75 -22.95 17.05 10.13
CA HIS A 75 -24.20 17.78 10.37
C HIS A 75 -24.03 18.99 11.30
N GLU A 76 -22.89 19.11 11.99
CA GLU A 76 -22.58 20.28 12.82
C GLU A 76 -22.05 21.44 11.99
N ASN A 77 -21.58 21.18 10.76
CA ASN A 77 -21.00 22.19 9.88
C ASN A 77 -22.01 23.32 9.58
N PRO A 78 -21.72 24.57 9.94
CA PRO A 78 -22.65 25.69 9.78
C PRO A 78 -22.98 25.98 8.32
N MET A 79 -22.03 25.78 7.40
CA MET A 79 -22.27 25.94 5.96
C MET A 79 -23.29 24.91 5.48
N ILE A 80 -23.17 23.65 5.90
CA ILE A 80 -24.12 22.60 5.51
C ILE A 80 -25.52 22.90 6.03
N LYS A 81 -25.63 23.38 7.28
CA LYS A 81 -26.91 23.84 7.84
C LYS A 81 -27.51 24.99 7.05
N GLU A 82 -26.69 25.95 6.63
CA GLU A 82 -27.11 27.08 5.80
C GLU A 82 -27.57 26.62 4.40
N PHE A 83 -26.82 25.74 3.77
CA PHE A 83 -27.14 25.16 2.47
C PHE A 83 -28.51 24.46 2.48
N TYR A 84 -28.79 23.63 3.49
CA TYR A 84 -30.10 22.99 3.61
C TYR A 84 -31.20 24.00 3.97
N THR A 85 -30.98 24.87 4.95
CA THR A 85 -32.00 25.86 5.36
C THR A 85 -32.39 26.82 4.24
N LYS A 86 -31.43 27.29 3.44
CA LYS A 86 -31.66 28.33 2.44
C LYS A 86 -31.95 27.81 1.03
N PHE A 87 -31.49 26.60 0.70
CA PHE A 87 -31.53 26.10 -0.69
C PHE A 87 -32.06 24.67 -0.81
N ALA A 88 -31.37 23.69 -0.24
CA ALA A 88 -31.69 22.28 -0.45
C ALA A 88 -32.88 21.78 0.40
N GLN A 89 -33.44 22.62 1.26
CA GLN A 89 -34.52 22.37 2.21
C GLN A 89 -34.14 21.34 3.28
N HIS A 90 -34.19 20.05 2.93
CA HIS A 90 -33.85 18.95 3.81
C HIS A 90 -33.17 17.82 3.02
N PRO A 91 -32.43 16.91 3.69
CA PRO A 91 -31.93 15.71 3.05
C PRO A 91 -33.07 14.95 2.36
N LEU A 92 -32.79 14.37 1.19
CA LEU A 92 -33.79 13.67 0.36
C LEU A 92 -34.94 14.55 -0.17
N SER A 93 -34.83 15.88 -0.13
CA SER A 93 -35.78 16.75 -0.84
C SER A 93 -35.70 16.52 -2.35
N GLY A 94 -36.74 16.94 -3.10
CA GLY A 94 -36.70 16.85 -4.56
C GLY A 94 -35.55 17.65 -5.20
N ILE A 95 -35.09 18.73 -4.56
CA ILE A 95 -33.89 19.47 -4.99
C ILE A 95 -32.63 18.63 -4.73
N SER A 96 -32.52 18.04 -3.53
CA SER A 96 -31.40 17.18 -3.16
C SER A 96 -31.30 15.95 -4.06
N GLU A 97 -32.42 15.30 -4.38
CA GLU A 97 -32.48 14.15 -5.29
C GLU A 97 -31.91 14.50 -6.67
N ARG A 98 -32.34 15.63 -7.23
CA ARG A 98 -31.91 16.04 -8.57
C ARG A 98 -30.44 16.47 -8.65
N LEU A 99 -29.87 16.99 -7.57
CA LEU A 99 -28.53 17.60 -7.58
C LEU A 99 -27.46 16.71 -6.93
N LEU A 100 -27.80 15.97 -5.88
CA LEU A 100 -26.86 15.25 -5.04
C LEU A 100 -26.93 13.74 -5.21
N HIS A 101 -28.03 13.22 -5.76
CA HIS A 101 -28.18 11.78 -6.02
C HIS A 101 -27.94 11.46 -7.49
N THR A 102 -27.66 10.19 -7.74
CA THR A 102 -27.42 9.65 -9.07
C THR A 102 -27.98 8.23 -9.13
N TYR A 103 -28.09 7.69 -10.34
CA TYR A 103 -28.60 6.36 -10.59
C TYR A 103 -27.55 5.49 -11.27
N TYR A 104 -27.63 4.18 -11.01
CA TYR A 104 -26.83 3.19 -11.70
C TYR A 104 -27.59 2.66 -12.92
N LYS A 105 -26.88 2.42 -14.01
CA LYS A 105 -27.39 1.69 -15.18
C LYS A 105 -26.69 0.34 -15.25
N LYS A 106 -27.46 -0.74 -15.46
CA LYS A 106 -26.90 -2.07 -15.70
C LYS A 106 -25.90 -1.98 -16.85
N ARG A 107 -24.63 -2.32 -16.58
CA ARG A 107 -23.67 -2.61 -17.65
C ARG A 107 -24.03 -4.00 -18.16
N GLY A 108 -24.28 -4.08 -19.47
CA GLY A 108 -24.61 -5.32 -20.18
C GLY A 108 -23.58 -6.40 -19.91
#